data_AF-A0AAD4EBS9-F1
#
_entry.id   AF-A0AAD4EBS9-F1
#
_cell.length_a   1.000
_cell.length_b   1.000
_cell.length_c   1.000
_cell.angle_alpha   90.00
_cell.angle_beta   90.00
_cell.angle_gamma   90.00
#
_symmetry.space_group_name_H-M   'P 1'
#
loop_
_entity.id
_entity.type
_entity.pdbx_description
1 polymer ?
#
loop_
_entity_poly.entity_id
_entity_poly.type
_entity_poly.pdbx_seq_one_letter_code
_entity_poly.pdbx_strand_id
1 'polypeptide(L)'
;MARTFSTSWQNIQSTNWQTLKFKPPPPNSPIGWRVEFRSMEVQMTDFENAAFAVFIVLLSRAILAFNLNFYIPISKVDQNTIPILSVSSINSGR
;
A
#
# COMPACT_ATOMS: atom_id res chain seq x y z
N MET A 1 -24.17 1.25 20.46
CA MET A 1 -23.37 2.49 20.23
C MET A 1 -22.07 2.25 19.48
N ALA A 2 -21.27 1.22 19.78
CA ALA A 2 -19.99 0.97 19.08
C ALA A 2 -20.12 0.56 17.59
N ARG A 3 -21.18 -0.16 17.21
CA ARG A 3 -21.42 -0.56 15.80
C ARG A 3 -21.69 0.61 14.86
N THR A 4 -22.43 1.63 15.30
CA THR A 4 -22.76 2.79 14.45
C THR A 4 -21.54 3.67 14.18
N PHE A 5 -20.68 3.88 15.17
CA PHE A 5 -19.42 4.61 14.97
C PHE A 5 -18.47 3.89 14.01
N SER A 6 -18.32 2.57 14.17
CA SER A 6 -17.47 1.79 13.28
C SER A 6 -17.95 1.85 11.82
N THR A 7 -19.26 1.73 11.58
CA THR A 7 -19.85 1.81 10.24
C THR A 7 -19.68 3.20 9.62
N SER A 8 -19.95 4.28 10.37
CA SER A 8 -19.76 5.65 9.87
C SER A 8 -18.28 5.95 9.57
N TRP A 9 -17.36 5.46 10.40
CA TRP A 9 -15.92 5.58 10.18
C TRP A 9 -15.46 4.80 8.95
N GLN A 10 -15.95 3.57 8.78
CA GLN A 10 -15.63 2.72 7.63
C GLN A 10 -16.13 3.33 6.33
N ASN A 11 -17.26 4.03 6.31
CA ASN A 11 -17.75 4.75 5.13
C ASN A 11 -16.81 5.87 4.67
N ILE A 12 -16.18 6.59 5.61
CA ILE A 12 -15.19 7.63 5.27
C ILE A 12 -13.88 6.99 4.80
N GLN A 13 -13.43 5.94 5.49
CA GLN A 13 -12.18 5.25 5.17
C GLN A 13 -12.26 4.41 3.88
N SER A 14 -13.44 3.92 3.50
CA SER A 14 -13.65 3.18 2.26
C SER A 14 -13.64 4.08 1.02
N THR A 15 -14.06 5.33 1.18
CA THR A 15 -14.10 6.34 0.13
C THR A 15 -12.81 7.13 -0.03
N ASN A 16 -11.84 6.92 0.87
CA ASN A 16 -10.48 7.45 0.73
C ASN A 16 -9.58 6.42 -0.01
N TRP A 17 -9.14 6.78 -1.23
CA TRP A 17 -8.36 5.92 -2.12
C TRP A 17 -6.92 6.41 -2.25
N GLN A 18 -6.10 6.11 -1.25
CA GLN A 18 -4.66 6.43 -1.22
C GLN A 18 -3.82 5.23 -1.67
N THR A 19 -2.53 5.47 -1.98
CA THR A 19 -1.55 4.45 -2.42
C THR A 19 -1.31 3.35 -1.39
N LEU A 20 -1.41 3.69 -0.10
CA LEU A 20 -1.42 2.75 1.02
C LEU A 20 -2.69 2.98 1.85
N LYS A 21 -3.25 1.89 2.37
CA LYS A 21 -4.39 1.97 3.30
C LYS A 21 -4.10 1.24 4.59
N PHE A 22 -4.21 1.96 5.69
CA PHE A 22 -4.09 1.39 7.03
C PHE A 22 -5.45 0.89 7.50
N LYS A 23 -5.54 -0.39 7.82
CA LYS A 23 -6.77 -1.06 8.22
C LYS A 23 -6.70 -1.44 9.71
N PRO A 24 -7.59 -0.89 10.56
CA PRO A 24 -7.67 -1.31 11.95
C PRO A 24 -8.14 -2.77 12.08
N PRO A 25 -7.87 -3.40 13.24
CA PRO A 25 -8.41 -4.72 13.56
C PRO A 25 -9.95 -4.69 13.61
N PRO A 26 -10.65 -5.73 13.12
CA PRO A 26 -12.10 -5.81 13.27
C PRO A 26 -12.47 -6.03 14.74
N PRO A 27 -13.61 -5.48 15.21
CA PRO A 27 -14.14 -5.85 16.53
C PRO A 27 -14.37 -7.36 16.62
N ASN A 28 -13.97 -7.98 17.73
CA ASN A 28 -14.16 -9.41 18.02
C ASN A 28 -13.49 -10.38 17.04
N SER A 29 -12.35 -10.00 16.44
CA SER A 29 -11.56 -10.86 15.55
C SER A 29 -10.12 -10.98 16.06
N PRO A 30 -9.47 -12.15 15.91
CA PRO A 30 -8.05 -12.29 16.25
C PRO A 30 -7.11 -11.54 15.27
N ILE A 31 -7.65 -10.93 14.22
CA ILE A 31 -6.86 -10.28 13.17
C ILE A 31 -6.38 -8.90 13.65
N GLY A 32 -5.05 -8.67 13.57
CA GLY A 32 -4.40 -7.41 13.95
C GLY A 32 -4.50 -6.27 12.92
N TRP A 33 -3.67 -5.26 13.11
CA TRP A 33 -3.49 -4.13 12.19
C TRP A 33 -2.94 -4.60 10.84
N ARG A 34 -3.43 -4.00 9.75
CA ARG A 34 -3.04 -4.38 8.39
C ARG A 34 -2.71 -3.16 7.56
N VAL A 35 -1.81 -3.35 6.60
CA VAL A 35 -1.49 -2.38 5.56
C VAL A 35 -1.90 -3.00 4.23
N GLU A 36 -2.61 -2.25 3.40
CA GLU A 36 -2.95 -2.62 2.03
C GLU A 36 -2.11 -1.77 1.07
N PHE A 37 -1.38 -2.44 0.18
CA PHE A 37 -0.57 -1.82 -0.86
C PHE A 37 -1.37 -1.74 -2.17
N ARG A 38 -1.54 -0.54 -2.74
CA ARG A 38 -2.52 -0.29 -3.81
C ARG A 38 -1.91 0.28 -5.09
N SER A 39 -0.60 0.54 -5.10
CA SER A 39 0.07 1.19 -6.23
C SER A 39 0.45 0.24 -7.38
N MET A 40 0.28 -1.08 -7.22
CA MET A 40 0.66 -2.05 -8.27
C MET A 40 -0.41 -2.12 -9.36
N GLU A 41 0.01 -2.06 -10.62
CA GLU A 41 -0.86 -2.32 -11.77
C GLU A 41 -1.01 -3.82 -12.03
N VAL A 42 -2.21 -4.24 -12.42
CA VAL A 42 -2.48 -5.63 -12.82
C VAL A 42 -1.80 -5.93 -14.17
N GLN A 43 -1.12 -7.06 -14.24
CA GLN A 43 -0.43 -7.54 -15.44
C GLN A 43 -1.29 -8.56 -16.19
N MET A 44 -0.92 -8.82 -17.45
CA MET A 44 -1.66 -9.72 -18.34
C MET A 44 -1.62 -11.18 -17.87
N THR A 45 -0.53 -11.60 -17.23
CA THR A 45 -0.35 -12.98 -16.81
C THR A 45 -0.44 -13.16 -15.30
N ASP A 46 -0.98 -14.31 -14.88
CA ASP A 46 -1.02 -14.69 -13.47
C ASP A 46 0.38 -14.82 -12.85
N PHE A 47 1.37 -15.21 -13.67
CA PHE A 47 2.76 -15.31 -13.23
C PHE A 47 3.34 -13.94 -12.85
N GLU A 48 3.15 -12.92 -13.68
CA GLU A 48 3.61 -11.55 -13.39
C GLU A 48 2.90 -10.97 -12.16
N ASN A 49 1.58 -11.19 -12.05
CA ASN A 49 0.80 -10.78 -10.88
C ASN A 49 1.28 -11.49 -9.59
N ALA A 50 1.55 -12.79 -9.67
CA ALA A 50 2.09 -13.56 -8.55
C ALA A 50 3.50 -13.09 -8.15
N ALA A 51 4.36 -12.78 -9.14
CA ALA A 51 5.70 -12.25 -8.88
C ALA A 51 5.64 -10.93 -8.10
N PHE A 52 4.74 -10.02 -8.48
CA PHE A 52 4.52 -8.77 -7.75
C PHE A 52 3.96 -8.98 -6.34
N ALA A 53 3.00 -9.89 -6.17
CA ALA A 53 2.48 -10.21 -4.85
C ALA A 53 3.57 -10.77 -3.91
N VAL A 54 4.38 -11.71 -4.40
CA VAL A 54 5.48 -12.31 -3.63
C VAL A 54 6.55 -11.26 -3.31
N PHE A 55 6.88 -10.38 -4.26
CA PHE A 55 7.83 -9.29 -4.05
C PHE A 55 7.43 -8.39 -2.87
N ILE A 56 6.17 -7.93 -2.80
CA ILE A 56 5.70 -7.08 -1.69
C ILE A 56 5.74 -7.83 -0.34
N VAL A 57 5.42 -9.13 -0.32
CA VAL A 57 5.55 -9.96 0.88
C VAL A 57 7.00 -10.06 1.35
N LEU A 58 7.94 -10.29 0.42
CA LEU A 58 9.36 -10.35 0.76
C LEU A 58 9.90 -9.00 1.22
N LEU A 59 9.51 -7.91 0.54
CA LEU A 59 9.91 -6.55 0.90
C LEU A 59 9.43 -6.19 2.32
N SER A 60 8.16 -6.44 2.64
CA SER A 60 7.62 -6.17 3.97
C SER A 60 8.31 -7.00 5.06
N ARG A 61 8.61 -8.27 4.79
CA ARG A 61 9.39 -9.11 5.72
C ARG A 61 10.82 -8.61 5.89
N ALA A 62 11.47 -8.15 4.83
CA ALA A 62 12.82 -7.59 4.89
C ALA A 62 12.85 -6.31 5.73
N ILE A 63 11.89 -5.39 5.53
CA ILE A 63 11.77 -4.16 6.32
C ILE A 63 11.70 -4.49 7.83
N LEU A 64 10.86 -5.46 8.20
CA LEU A 64 10.67 -5.87 9.60
C LEU A 64 11.86 -6.65 10.16
N ALA A 65 12.45 -7.56 9.38
CA ALA A 65 13.56 -8.40 9.83
C ALA A 65 14.86 -7.61 10.05
N PHE A 66 15.11 -6.60 9.20
CA PHE A 66 16.33 -5.78 9.26
C PHE A 66 16.14 -4.42 9.93
N ASN A 67 14.93 -4.11 10.43
CA ASN A 67 14.58 -2.84 11.05
C ASN A 67 15.01 -1.62 10.20
N LEU A 68 14.70 -1.67 8.91
CA LEU A 68 15.15 -0.67 7.94
C LEU A 68 14.39 0.64 8.09
N ASN A 69 15.11 1.75 8.00
CA ASN A 69 14.54 3.09 8.03
C ASN A 69 14.40 3.67 6.62
N PHE A 70 13.15 3.84 6.17
CA PHE A 70 12.80 4.43 4.86
C PHE A 70 12.14 5.82 5.00
N TYR A 71 12.29 6.49 6.15
CA TYR A 71 11.71 7.82 6.34
C TYR A 71 12.37 8.84 5.41
N ILE A 72 11.52 9.46 4.60
CA ILE A 72 11.85 10.63 3.78
C ILE A 72 10.72 11.66 3.92
N PRO A 73 10.97 12.95 3.67
CA PRO A 73 9.92 13.97 3.69
C PRO A 73 8.79 13.64 2.69
N ILE A 74 7.54 13.83 3.09
CA ILE A 74 6.37 13.53 2.23
C ILE A 74 6.42 14.32 0.91
N SER A 75 6.97 15.53 0.93
CA SER A 75 7.17 16.34 -0.28
C SER A 75 8.04 15.65 -1.34
N LYS A 76 8.96 14.78 -0.94
CA LYS A 76 9.77 13.96 -1.86
C LYS A 76 8.98 12.79 -2.43
N VAL A 77 8.04 12.23 -1.67
CA VAL A 77 7.09 11.22 -2.14
C VAL A 77 6.14 11.83 -3.18
N ASP A 78 5.64 13.03 -2.92
CA ASP A 78 4.75 13.75 -3.85
C ASP A 78 5.47 14.11 -5.15
N GLN A 79 6.72 14.60 -5.06
CA GLN A 79 7.59 14.86 -6.21
C GLN A 79 7.81 13.62 -7.09
N ASN A 80 7.82 12.43 -6.48
CA ASN A 80 8.02 11.17 -7.19
C ASN A 80 6.76 10.71 -7.94
N THR A 81 5.56 11.11 -7.49
CA THR A 81 4.30 10.59 -8.03
C THR A 81 4.06 11.03 -9.49
N ILE A 82 4.28 12.31 -9.80
CA ILE A 82 4.01 12.86 -11.15
C ILE A 82 4.95 12.29 -12.22
N PRO A 83 6.28 12.23 -12.02
CA PRO A 83 7.20 11.67 -12.99
C PRO A 83 6.97 10.18 -13.29
N ILE A 84 6.55 9.38 -12.30
CA ILE A 84 6.29 7.94 -12.52
C ILE A 84 5.15 7.71 -13.50
N LEU A 85 4.15 8.60 -13.54
CA LEU A 85 3.02 8.52 -14.47
C LEU A 85 3.38 8.95 -15.90
N SER A 86 4.58 9.49 -16.12
CA SER A 86 5.03 9.86 -17.46
C SER A 86 5.39 8.64 -18.32
N VAL A 87 5.21 8.77 -19.63
CA VAL A 87 5.54 7.71 -20.59
C VAL A 87 7.02 7.36 -20.48
N SER A 88 7.32 6.06 -20.44
CA SER A 88 8.69 5.56 -20.35
C SER A 88 9.45 5.97 -19.07
N SER A 89 8.74 6.33 -17.99
CA SER A 89 9.34 6.63 -16.68
C SER A 89 10.24 5.51 -16.14
N ILE A 90 9.96 4.26 -16.51
CA ILE A 90 10.78 3.08 -16.16
C ILE A 90 12.15 3.11 -16.88
N ASN A 91 12.24 3.74 -18.05
CA ASN A 91 13.42 3.76 -18.90
C ASN A 91 14.16 5.10 -18.89
N SER A 92 13.65 6.13 -18.22
CA SER A 92 14.15 7.51 -18.30
C SER A 92 15.49 7.76 -17.58
N GLY A 93 16.10 6.72 -16.99
CA GLY A 93 17.39 6.79 -16.28
C GLY A 93 18.40 5.72 -16.71
N ARG A 94 18.26 5.16 -17.92
CA ARG A 94 19.29 4.31 -18.55
C ARG A 94 20.11 5.10 -19.57
#